data_AF-A0A7G2D6V2-F1
#
_entry.id   AF-A0A7G2D6V2-F1
#
_cell.length_a   1.000
_cell.length_b   1.000
_cell.length_c   1.000
_cell.angle_alpha   90.00
_cell.angle_beta   90.00
_cell.angle_gamma   90.00
#
_symmetry.space_group_name_H-M   'P 1'
#
loop_
_entity.id
_entity.type
_entity.pdbx_description
1 polymer ?
#
loop_
_entity_poly.entity_id
_entity_poly.type
_entity_poly.pdbx_seq_one_letter_code
_entity_poly.pdbx_strand_id
1 'polypeptide(L)'
;MEKPNYRTAEKERFKRILEEISKLDYMALMAYWMDQEVMEAEMYHKLYQLSRDVNWDERVSKLFFQLYKESLGHAEALLRMFHEMFPDEEPPKVNVAPLEVELSEERLRDLVYHGNLREILEYLMGTEKLAHDVYRYLAEKTEDENSKATLLWLSNIENGHYQKLRDLYTALFGAGPGE
;
A
#
# COMPACT_ATOMS: atom_id res chain seq x y z
N MET A 1 -21.35 -13.06 -24.30
CA MET A 1 -20.51 -11.93 -23.84
C MET A 1 -19.30 -12.54 -23.17
N GLU A 2 -18.16 -12.53 -23.85
CA GLU A 2 -16.89 -12.91 -23.21
C GLU A 2 -16.63 -11.93 -22.08
N LYS A 3 -16.40 -12.44 -20.87
CA LYS A 3 -15.92 -11.61 -19.77
C LYS A 3 -14.57 -11.03 -20.23
N PRO A 4 -14.34 -9.71 -20.17
CA PRO A 4 -13.02 -9.17 -20.44
C PRO A 4 -12.03 -9.92 -19.56
N ASN A 5 -10.88 -10.30 -20.12
CA ASN A 5 -9.85 -11.01 -19.37
C ASN A 5 -9.24 -10.02 -18.35
N TYR A 6 -9.89 -9.86 -17.20
CA TYR A 6 -9.57 -8.88 -16.16
C TYR A 6 -8.08 -8.93 -15.78
N ARG A 7 -7.50 -10.14 -15.74
CA ARG A 7 -6.07 -10.36 -15.47
C ARG A 7 -5.14 -9.73 -16.50
N THR A 8 -5.55 -9.64 -17.77
CA THR A 8 -4.73 -9.01 -18.82
C THR A 8 -4.80 -7.49 -18.71
N ALA A 9 -5.98 -6.92 -18.45
CA ALA A 9 -6.15 -5.48 -18.30
C ALA A 9 -5.43 -4.92 -17.07
N GLU A 10 -5.45 -5.65 -15.94
CA GLU A 10 -4.71 -5.30 -14.72
C GLU A 10 -3.19 -5.34 -14.95
N LYS A 11 -2.68 -6.40 -15.60
CA LYS A 11 -1.25 -6.49 -15.95
C LYS A 11 -0.80 -5.33 -16.82
N GLU A 12 -1.60 -4.96 -17.82
CA GLU A 12 -1.30 -3.80 -18.67
C GLU A 12 -1.36 -2.47 -17.91
N ARG A 13 -2.29 -2.31 -16.96
CA ARG A 13 -2.32 -1.14 -16.07
C ARG A 13 -1.05 -1.08 -15.21
N PHE A 14 -0.70 -2.18 -14.56
CA PHE A 14 0.51 -2.27 -13.73
C PHE A 14 1.77 -1.95 -14.52
N LYS A 15 1.91 -2.52 -15.72
CA LYS A 15 3.04 -2.25 -16.59
C LYS A 15 3.16 -0.76 -16.94
N ARG A 16 2.04 -0.08 -17.26
CA ARG A 16 2.04 1.36 -17.53
C ARG A 16 2.48 2.18 -16.31
N ILE A 17 2.01 1.84 -15.12
CA ILE A 17 2.40 2.52 -13.88
C ILE A 17 3.91 2.38 -13.67
N LEU A 18 4.46 1.17 -13.81
CA LEU A 18 5.91 0.95 -13.67
C LEU A 18 6.72 1.73 -14.72
N GLU A 19 6.22 1.82 -15.95
CA GLU A 19 6.84 2.63 -17.02
C GLU A 19 6.78 4.14 -16.75
N GLU A 20 5.78 4.61 -16.01
CA GLU A 20 5.67 6.02 -15.59
C GLU A 20 6.60 6.30 -14.40
N ILE A 21 6.59 5.44 -13.37
CA ILE A 21 7.50 5.51 -12.22
C ILE A 21 8.95 5.49 -12.68
N SER A 22 9.32 4.64 -13.64
CA SER A 22 10.70 4.53 -14.13
C SER A 22 11.23 5.79 -14.84
N LYS A 23 10.36 6.76 -15.16
CA LYS A 23 10.74 8.02 -15.80
C LYS A 23 10.90 9.16 -14.79
N LEU A 24 10.45 8.96 -13.55
CA LEU A 24 10.57 9.94 -12.49
C LEU A 24 12.04 10.03 -12.05
N ASP A 25 12.50 11.25 -11.80
CA ASP A 25 13.74 11.45 -11.05
C ASP A 25 13.52 11.14 -9.57
N TYR A 26 14.60 11.09 -8.79
CA TYR A 26 14.51 10.69 -7.39
C TYR A 26 13.65 11.65 -6.55
N MET A 27 13.66 12.94 -6.87
CA MET A 27 12.83 13.93 -6.18
C MET A 27 11.33 13.65 -6.39
N ALA A 28 10.93 13.42 -7.64
CA ALA A 28 9.57 13.05 -7.98
C ALA A 28 9.20 11.66 -7.45
N LEU A 29 10.13 10.70 -7.42
CA LEU A 29 9.89 9.40 -6.79
C LEU A 29 9.57 9.51 -5.31
N MET A 30 10.29 10.35 -4.56
CA MET A 30 9.97 10.56 -3.15
C MET A 30 8.60 11.21 -2.95
N ALA A 31 8.25 12.22 -3.75
CA ALA A 31 6.90 12.80 -3.75
C ALA A 31 5.82 11.75 -4.02
N TYR A 32 6.06 10.90 -5.02
CA TYR A 32 5.17 9.79 -5.34
C TYR A 32 4.97 8.83 -4.16
N TRP A 33 6.04 8.41 -3.49
CA TRP A 33 5.94 7.48 -2.35
C TRP A 33 5.32 8.14 -1.10
N MET A 34 5.57 9.43 -0.87
CA MET A 34 4.87 10.18 0.18
C MET A 34 3.36 10.14 -0.05
N ASP A 35 2.92 10.37 -1.28
CA ASP A 35 1.50 10.30 -1.63
C ASP A 35 0.95 8.87 -1.45
N GLN A 36 1.68 7.83 -1.85
CA GLN A 36 1.25 6.43 -1.61
C GLN A 36 1.02 6.14 -0.11
N GLU A 37 1.97 6.49 0.75
CA GLU A 37 1.88 6.27 2.21
C GLU A 37 0.72 7.07 2.84
N VAL A 38 0.45 8.29 2.36
CA VAL A 38 -0.72 9.07 2.79
C VAL A 38 -2.01 8.38 2.38
N MET A 39 -2.10 7.90 1.14
CA MET A 39 -3.28 7.20 0.63
C MET A 39 -3.54 5.89 1.39
N GLU A 40 -2.49 5.14 1.69
CA GLU A 40 -2.56 3.92 2.52
C GLU A 40 -3.03 4.25 3.94
N ALA A 41 -2.49 5.31 4.55
CA ALA A 41 -2.92 5.79 5.86
C ALA A 41 -4.42 6.15 5.86
N GLU A 42 -4.89 6.88 4.85
CA GLU A 42 -6.30 7.24 4.70
C GLU A 42 -7.21 6.02 4.55
N MET A 43 -6.79 5.04 3.74
CA MET A 43 -7.50 3.76 3.58
C MET A 43 -7.63 3.04 4.93
N TYR A 44 -6.52 2.85 5.66
CA TYR A 44 -6.55 2.16 6.95
C TYR A 44 -7.31 2.91 8.03
N HIS A 45 -7.23 4.24 8.05
CA HIS A 45 -8.05 5.04 8.95
C HIS A 45 -9.54 4.88 8.63
N LYS A 46 -9.90 4.81 7.35
CA LYS A 46 -11.27 4.59 6.93
C LYS A 46 -11.76 3.18 7.30
N LEU A 47 -10.96 2.15 7.08
CA LEU A 47 -11.25 0.79 7.51
C LEU A 47 -11.42 0.71 9.03
N TYR A 48 -10.57 1.40 9.79
CA TYR A 48 -10.73 1.53 11.24
C TYR A 48 -12.09 2.13 11.60
N GLN A 49 -12.46 3.27 11.01
CA GLN A 49 -13.75 3.93 11.27
C GLN A 49 -14.93 3.02 10.96
N LEU A 50 -14.95 2.41 9.77
CA LEU A 50 -16.04 1.54 9.32
C LEU A 50 -16.10 0.24 10.14
N SER A 51 -14.96 -0.32 10.55
CA SER A 51 -14.90 -1.56 11.36
C SER A 51 -15.58 -1.42 12.72
N ARG A 52 -15.76 -0.18 13.21
CA ARG A 52 -16.47 0.11 14.47
C ARG A 52 -17.98 0.09 14.35
N ASP A 53 -18.50 0.14 13.12
CA ASP A 53 -19.94 0.06 12.83
C ASP A 53 -20.40 -1.40 12.65
N VAL A 54 -19.47 -2.36 12.67
CA VAL A 54 -19.73 -3.79 12.51
C VAL A 54 -19.19 -4.56 13.71
N ASN A 55 -19.78 -5.73 13.99
CA ASN A 55 -19.40 -6.56 15.13
C ASN A 55 -18.24 -7.51 14.80
N TRP A 56 -17.13 -6.95 14.29
CA TRP A 56 -15.89 -7.70 14.09
C TRP A 56 -15.10 -7.84 15.40
N ASP A 57 -14.15 -8.77 15.41
CA ASP A 57 -13.21 -8.90 16.52
C ASP A 57 -12.42 -7.58 16.70
N GLU A 58 -12.34 -7.09 17.94
CA GLU A 58 -11.71 -5.80 18.27
C GLU A 58 -10.26 -5.70 17.75
N ARG A 59 -9.55 -6.84 17.66
CA ARG A 59 -8.19 -6.92 17.12
C ARG A 59 -8.10 -6.38 15.69
N VAL A 60 -9.16 -6.51 14.90
CA VAL A 60 -9.23 -5.98 13.52
C VAL A 60 -9.14 -4.46 13.52
N SER A 61 -10.04 -3.81 14.28
CA SER A 61 -10.06 -2.34 14.37
C SER A 61 -8.75 -1.78 14.95
N LYS A 62 -8.17 -2.47 15.94
CA LYS A 62 -6.88 -2.11 16.54
C LYS A 62 -5.75 -2.19 15.52
N LEU A 63 -5.72 -3.23 14.69
CA LEU A 63 -4.70 -3.38 13.65
C LEU A 63 -4.85 -2.30 12.58
N PHE A 64 -6.06 -2.01 12.09
CA PHE A 64 -6.25 -0.93 11.10
C PHE A 64 -5.81 0.42 11.64
N PHE A 65 -6.10 0.73 12.91
CA PHE A 65 -5.61 1.96 13.52
C PHE A 65 -4.08 1.97 13.72
N GLN A 66 -3.47 0.80 13.94
CA GLN A 66 -2.01 0.67 13.99
C GLN A 66 -1.39 0.96 12.62
N LEU A 67 -1.87 0.30 11.55
CA LEU A 67 -1.36 0.47 10.19
C LEU A 67 -1.52 1.92 9.72
N TYR A 68 -2.67 2.54 9.98
CA TYR A 68 -2.87 3.98 9.75
C TYR A 68 -1.74 4.86 10.32
N LYS A 69 -1.38 4.64 11.59
CA LYS A 69 -0.33 5.43 12.25
C LYS A 69 1.06 5.12 11.71
N GLU A 70 1.29 3.89 11.28
CA GLU A 70 2.56 3.47 10.69
C GLU A 70 2.74 4.13 9.32
N SER A 71 1.77 4.01 8.41
CA SER A 71 1.81 4.64 7.08
C SER A 71 1.93 6.17 7.17
N LEU A 72 1.20 6.81 8.09
CA LEU A 72 1.37 8.26 8.32
C LEU A 72 2.79 8.59 8.81
N GLY A 73 3.36 7.76 9.68
CA GLY A 73 4.73 7.91 10.17
C GLY A 73 5.77 7.71 9.06
N HIS A 74 5.51 6.84 8.08
CA HIS A 74 6.37 6.65 6.92
C HIS A 74 6.30 7.85 5.97
N ALA A 75 5.10 8.38 5.70
CA ALA A 75 4.94 9.62 4.92
C ALA A 75 5.72 10.78 5.55
N GLU A 76 5.63 10.94 6.88
CA GLU A 76 6.43 11.93 7.61
C GLU A 76 7.93 11.66 7.53
N ALA A 77 8.36 10.39 7.56
CA ALA A 77 9.77 10.02 7.42
C ALA A 77 10.30 10.36 6.03
N LEU A 78 9.54 10.05 4.98
CA LEU A 78 9.85 10.41 3.60
C LEU A 78 9.92 11.93 3.42
N LEU A 79 9.00 12.69 4.02
CA LEU A 79 9.02 14.15 3.98
C LEU A 79 10.26 14.74 4.66
N ARG A 80 10.65 14.19 5.82
CA ARG A 80 11.90 14.58 6.49
C ARG A 80 13.12 14.29 5.61
N MET A 81 13.20 13.08 5.05
CA MET A 81 14.26 12.70 4.11
C MET A 81 14.29 13.62 2.89
N PHE A 82 13.12 14.01 2.37
CA PHE A 82 13.01 14.96 1.26
C PHE A 82 13.67 16.28 1.60
N HIS A 83 13.28 16.93 2.70
CA HIS A 83 13.86 18.23 3.08
C HIS A 83 15.34 18.14 3.49
N GLU A 84 15.81 16.99 3.99
CA GLU A 84 17.23 16.78 4.25
C GLU A 84 18.06 16.71 2.97
N MET A 85 17.52 16.11 1.90
CA MET A 85 18.21 15.96 0.62
C MET A 85 17.99 17.14 -0.34
N PHE A 86 16.86 17.82 -0.23
CA PHE A 86 16.42 18.90 -1.11
C PHE A 86 15.92 20.10 -0.27
N PRO A 87 16.82 20.79 0.47
CA PRO A 87 16.44 21.75 1.50
C PRO A 87 15.71 23.01 1.00
N ASP A 88 15.93 23.39 -0.25
CA ASP A 88 15.34 24.59 -0.87
C ASP A 88 14.20 24.27 -1.84
N GLU A 89 13.79 22.99 -1.91
CA GLU A 89 12.77 22.51 -2.83
C GLU A 89 11.52 22.05 -2.08
N GLU A 90 10.39 22.07 -2.78
CA GLU A 90 9.13 21.49 -2.30
C GLU A 90 8.85 20.19 -3.04
N PRO A 91 8.20 19.19 -2.41
CA PRO A 91 7.79 17.97 -3.09
C PRO A 91 6.98 18.29 -4.37
N PRO A 92 7.43 17.87 -5.55
CA PRO A 92 6.71 18.15 -6.79
C PRO A 92 5.39 17.37 -6.82
N LYS A 93 4.38 17.92 -7.50
CA LYS A 93 3.16 17.16 -7.77
C LYS A 93 3.42 16.08 -8.81
N VAL A 94 3.11 14.83 -8.46
CA VAL A 94 3.28 13.69 -9.37
C VAL A 94 1.92 13.23 -9.87
N ASN A 95 1.75 13.22 -11.19
CA ASN A 95 0.51 12.73 -11.83
C ASN A 95 0.72 11.29 -12.35
N VAL A 96 1.12 10.39 -11.46
CA VAL A 96 1.27 8.96 -11.76
C VAL A 96 0.22 8.20 -10.95
N ALA A 97 -0.43 7.22 -11.57
CA ALA A 97 -1.44 6.45 -10.87
C ALA A 97 -0.84 5.66 -9.68
N PRO A 98 -1.62 5.42 -8.62
CA PRO A 98 -1.17 4.61 -7.49
C PRO A 98 -0.76 3.21 -7.93
N LEU A 99 0.43 2.82 -7.48
CA LEU A 99 0.98 1.49 -7.66
C LEU A 99 0.25 0.51 -6.75
N GLU A 100 0.02 0.92 -5.52
CA GLU A 100 -0.84 0.24 -4.57
C GLU A 100 -2.31 0.39 -4.96
N VAL A 101 -3.15 -0.52 -4.47
CA VAL A 101 -4.57 -0.49 -4.83
C VAL A 101 -5.32 0.49 -3.95
N GLU A 102 -5.66 1.63 -4.54
CA GLU A 102 -6.61 2.57 -3.96
C GLU A 102 -8.05 2.05 -4.14
N LEU A 103 -8.69 1.68 -3.04
CA LEU A 103 -10.12 1.40 -3.02
C LEU A 103 -10.90 2.69 -2.79
N SER A 104 -11.91 2.95 -3.62
CA SER A 104 -12.81 4.08 -3.38
C SER A 104 -13.53 3.95 -2.04
N GLU A 105 -13.97 5.06 -1.45
CA GLU A 105 -14.75 5.03 -0.21
C GLU A 105 -15.98 4.12 -0.33
N GLU A 106 -16.67 4.14 -1.48
CA GLU A 106 -17.80 3.26 -1.75
C GLU A 106 -17.40 1.79 -1.70
N ARG A 107 -16.26 1.42 -2.29
CA ARG A 107 -15.73 0.05 -2.24
C ARG A 107 -15.33 -0.35 -0.84
N LEU A 108 -14.70 0.52 -0.07
CA LEU A 108 -14.35 0.24 1.33
C LEU A 108 -15.61 0.01 2.18
N ARG A 109 -16.65 0.82 1.98
CA ARG A 109 -17.96 0.63 2.64
C ARG A 109 -18.59 -0.70 2.25
N ASP A 110 -18.62 -1.01 0.97
CA ASP A 110 -19.19 -2.27 0.47
C ASP A 110 -18.45 -3.48 1.06
N LEU A 111 -17.11 -3.45 1.06
CA LEU A 111 -16.30 -4.48 1.70
C LEU A 111 -16.63 -4.63 3.19
N VAL A 112 -16.73 -3.54 3.94
CA VAL A 112 -16.96 -3.64 5.39
C VAL A 112 -18.38 -4.10 5.74
N TYR A 113 -19.40 -3.57 5.07
CA TYR A 113 -20.80 -3.86 5.42
C TYR A 113 -21.37 -5.12 4.76
N HIS A 114 -20.83 -5.53 3.61
CA HIS A 114 -21.34 -6.68 2.85
C HIS A 114 -20.28 -7.76 2.58
N GLY A 115 -19.00 -7.43 2.72
CA GLY A 115 -17.90 -8.35 2.50
C GLY A 115 -17.69 -9.32 3.66
N ASN A 116 -16.96 -10.39 3.36
CA ASN A 116 -16.50 -11.35 4.34
C ASN A 116 -15.15 -10.88 4.91
N LEU A 117 -15.06 -10.72 6.24
CA LEU A 117 -13.81 -10.31 6.92
C LEU A 117 -12.59 -11.14 6.49
N ARG A 118 -12.76 -12.44 6.24
CA ARG A 118 -11.69 -13.31 5.73
C ARG A 118 -11.18 -12.83 4.37
N GLU A 119 -12.08 -12.58 3.44
CA GLU A 119 -11.76 -12.13 2.09
C GLU A 119 -11.16 -10.71 2.09
N ILE A 120 -11.62 -9.85 3.00
CA ILE A 120 -11.06 -8.49 3.18
C ILE A 120 -9.60 -8.58 3.63
N LEU A 121 -9.30 -9.41 4.64
CA LEU A 121 -7.92 -9.58 5.10
C LEU A 121 -7.03 -10.23 4.03
N GLU A 122 -7.54 -11.21 3.29
CA GLU A 122 -6.83 -11.81 2.15
C GLU A 122 -6.53 -10.79 1.06
N TYR A 123 -7.49 -9.92 0.77
CA TYR A 123 -7.33 -8.84 -0.20
C TYR A 123 -6.23 -7.87 0.25
N LEU A 124 -6.29 -7.36 1.48
CA LEU A 124 -5.29 -6.45 2.02
C LEU A 124 -3.90 -7.10 2.07
N MET A 125 -3.81 -8.36 2.53
CA MET A 125 -2.54 -9.10 2.45
C MET A 125 -2.01 -9.20 1.02
N GLY A 126 -2.90 -9.36 0.03
CA GLY A 126 -2.56 -9.38 -1.38
C GLY A 126 -1.99 -8.05 -1.88
N THR A 127 -2.53 -6.92 -1.41
CA THR A 127 -2.05 -5.58 -1.79
C THR A 127 -0.66 -5.32 -1.19
N GLU A 128 -0.47 -5.56 0.11
CA GLU A 128 0.83 -5.40 0.79
C GLU A 128 1.92 -6.26 0.13
N LYS A 129 1.59 -7.54 -0.14
CA LYS A 129 2.55 -8.47 -0.75
C LYS A 129 2.93 -8.02 -2.17
N LEU A 130 1.96 -7.52 -2.93
CA LEU A 130 2.20 -7.03 -4.28
C LEU A 130 3.10 -5.79 -4.25
N ALA A 131 2.83 -4.84 -3.35
CA ALA A 131 3.66 -3.65 -3.14
C ALA A 131 5.09 -4.03 -2.75
N HIS A 132 5.25 -4.94 -1.78
CA HIS A 132 6.54 -5.51 -1.38
C HIS A 132 7.34 -6.04 -2.59
N ASP A 133 6.71 -6.90 -3.39
CA ASP A 133 7.33 -7.54 -4.54
C ASP A 133 7.71 -6.54 -5.63
N VAL A 134 6.87 -5.52 -5.85
CA VAL A 134 7.15 -4.45 -6.81
C VAL A 134 8.30 -3.57 -6.34
N TYR A 135 8.28 -3.08 -5.10
CA TYR A 135 9.36 -2.22 -4.60
C TYR A 135 10.70 -2.95 -4.61
N ARG A 136 10.71 -4.25 -4.26
CA ARG A 136 11.90 -5.10 -4.38
C ARG A 136 12.36 -5.21 -5.83
N TYR A 137 11.45 -5.47 -6.76
CA TYR A 137 11.78 -5.54 -8.18
C TYR A 137 12.36 -4.21 -8.71
N LEU A 138 11.78 -3.07 -8.33
CA LEU A 138 12.28 -1.76 -8.72
C LEU A 138 13.68 -1.49 -8.13
N ALA A 139 13.91 -1.89 -6.87
CA ALA A 139 15.23 -1.77 -6.23
C ALA A 139 16.32 -2.58 -6.95
N GLU A 140 15.98 -3.74 -7.50
CA GLU A 140 16.90 -4.57 -8.29
C GLU A 140 17.23 -3.96 -9.67
N LYS A 141 16.38 -3.05 -10.17
CA LYS A 141 16.49 -2.46 -11.51
C LYS A 141 17.01 -1.04 -11.54
N THR A 142 16.96 -0.34 -10.41
CA THR A 142 17.48 1.03 -10.32
C THR A 142 19.01 1.02 -10.15
N GLU A 143 19.68 1.95 -10.82
CA GLU A 143 21.12 2.18 -10.68
C GLU A 143 21.42 3.27 -9.63
N ASP A 144 20.45 4.13 -9.32
CA ASP A 144 20.60 5.17 -8.32
C ASP A 144 20.52 4.58 -6.90
N GLU A 145 21.62 4.66 -6.16
CA GLU A 145 21.75 4.02 -4.85
C GLU A 145 20.82 4.64 -3.80
N ASN A 146 20.46 5.92 -3.91
CA ASN A 146 19.49 6.54 -3.01
C ASN A 146 18.08 5.99 -3.26
N SER A 147 17.65 5.95 -4.53
CA SER A 147 16.40 5.32 -4.96
C SER A 147 16.33 3.86 -4.53
N LYS A 148 17.43 3.13 -4.70
CA LYS A 148 17.54 1.72 -4.28
C LYS A 148 17.34 1.54 -2.79
N ALA A 149 18.00 2.38 -1.97
CA ALA A 149 17.86 2.34 -0.53
C ALA A 149 16.42 2.63 -0.09
N THR A 150 15.79 3.65 -0.66
CA THR A 150 14.38 3.97 -0.36
C THR A 150 13.44 2.85 -0.79
N LEU A 151 13.61 2.28 -1.98
CA LEU A 151 12.79 1.16 -2.47
C LEU A 151 12.94 -0.10 -1.60
N LEU A 152 14.14 -0.42 -1.13
CA LEU A 152 14.34 -1.53 -0.19
C LEU A 152 13.69 -1.24 1.17
N TRP A 153 13.73 0.00 1.63
CA TRP A 153 13.06 0.40 2.86
C TRP A 153 11.53 0.25 2.75
N LEU A 154 10.93 0.79 1.68
CA LEU A 154 9.50 0.63 1.37
C LEU A 154 9.11 -0.85 1.27
N SER A 155 9.87 -1.65 0.51
CA SER A 155 9.64 -3.09 0.41
C SER A 155 9.61 -3.79 1.78
N ASN A 156 10.43 -3.37 2.73
CA ASN A 156 10.42 -3.93 4.09
C ASN A 156 9.22 -3.47 4.92
N ILE A 157 8.74 -2.24 4.72
CA ILE A 157 7.51 -1.70 5.32
C ILE A 157 6.31 -2.57 4.91
N GLU A 158 6.09 -2.72 3.61
CA GLU A 158 5.00 -3.50 3.03
C GLU A 158 4.99 -4.94 3.55
N ASN A 159 6.17 -5.57 3.63
CA ASN A 159 6.28 -6.91 4.19
C ASN A 159 5.96 -6.97 5.70
N GLY A 160 6.23 -5.89 6.44
CA GLY A 160 5.84 -5.73 7.82
C GLY A 160 4.33 -5.62 7.99
N HIS A 161 3.67 -4.82 7.16
CA HIS A 161 2.21 -4.71 7.12
C HIS A 161 1.56 -6.05 6.76
N TYR A 162 2.04 -6.71 5.69
CA TYR A 162 1.63 -8.06 5.29
C TYR A 162 1.69 -9.05 6.46
N GLN A 163 2.81 -9.08 7.20
CA GLN A 163 2.97 -10.00 8.33
C GLN A 163 1.96 -9.72 9.43
N LYS A 164 1.71 -8.46 9.78
CA LYS A 164 0.70 -8.11 10.80
C LYS A 164 -0.70 -8.54 10.38
N LEU A 165 -1.08 -8.33 9.12
CA LEU A 165 -2.35 -8.78 8.57
C LEU A 165 -2.46 -10.31 8.59
N ARG A 166 -1.40 -11.02 8.16
CA ARG A 166 -1.34 -12.48 8.18
C ARG A 166 -1.43 -13.05 9.59
N ASP A 167 -0.76 -12.43 10.55
CA ASP A 167 -0.77 -12.87 11.93
C ASP A 167 -2.16 -12.66 12.56
N LEU A 168 -2.84 -11.55 12.24
CA LEU A 168 -4.24 -11.36 12.60
C LEU A 168 -5.15 -12.39 11.93
N TYR A 169 -4.99 -12.63 10.63
CA TYR A 169 -5.75 -13.64 9.89
C TYR A 169 -5.63 -15.00 10.57
N THR A 170 -4.40 -15.42 10.86
CA THR A 170 -4.10 -16.69 11.54
C THR A 170 -4.78 -16.75 12.90
N ALA A 171 -4.72 -15.66 13.67
CA ALA A 171 -5.31 -15.57 14.99
C ALA A 171 -6.86 -15.54 15.01
N LEU A 172 -7.50 -15.25 13.87
CA LEU A 172 -8.96 -15.26 13.70
C LEU A 172 -9.48 -16.55 13.07
N PHE A 173 -8.72 -17.14 12.14
CA PHE A 173 -9.23 -18.17 11.24
C PHE A 173 -8.46 -19.49 11.26
N GLY A 174 -7.30 -19.59 11.94
CA GLY A 174 -6.47 -20.79 11.95
C GLY A 174 -5.35 -20.73 10.92
N ALA A 175 -5.20 -21.73 10.05
CA ALA A 175 -4.09 -21.79 9.10
C ALA A 175 -4.04 -20.56 8.17
N GLY A 176 -2.83 -20.13 7.81
CA GLY A 176 -2.63 -18.97 6.94
C GLY A 176 -3.23 -19.19 5.54
N PRO A 177 -3.61 -18.14 4.81
CA PRO A 177 -4.21 -18.30 3.50
C PRO A 177 -3.20 -18.96 2.55
N GLY A 178 -3.55 -20.15 2.05
CA GLY A 178 -2.71 -20.94 1.13
C GLY A 178 -1.93 -22.10 1.77
N GLU A 179 -2.15 -22.42 3.05
CA GLU A 179 -1.74 -23.69 3.68
C GLU A 179 -2.83 -24.77 3.62
#